data_AF-A0A6F8ZKV8-F1
#
_entry.id   AF-A0A6F8ZKV8-F1
#
_cell.length_a   1.000
_cell.length_b   1.000
_cell.length_c   1.000
_cell.angle_alpha   90.00
_cell.angle_beta   90.00
_cell.angle_gamma   90.00
#
_symmetry.space_group_name_H-M   'P 1'
#
loop_
_entity.id
_entity.type
_entity.pdbx_description
1 polymer ?
#
loop_
_entity_poly.entity_id
_entity_poly.type
_entity_poly.pdbx_seq_one_letter_code
_entity_poly.pdbx_strand_id
1 'polypeptide(L)' 'MANAGPNTNGSQFFICTDKTEWLDGKHVVFGSVTEGLDVIRKVESFGSRSGRTSKRITVADCGELK' A
#
# COMPACT_ATOMS: atom_id res chain seq x y z
N MET A 1 -0.61 7.87 -0.14
CA MET A 1 -0.78 8.04 1.34
C MET A 1 -2.22 7.80 1.71
N ALA A 2 -2.50 6.92 2.67
CA ALA A 2 -3.87 6.77 3.20
C ALA A 2 -4.21 7.95 4.10
N ASN A 3 -5.47 8.40 4.07
CA ASN A 3 -5.94 9.55 4.83
C ASN A 3 -7.45 9.43 5.12
N ALA A 4 -7.97 10.36 5.93
CA ALA A 4 -9.38 10.54 6.24
C ALA A 4 -9.90 11.88 5.70
N GLY A 5 -9.34 12.35 4.57
CA GLY A 5 -9.63 13.64 3.97
C GLY A 5 -8.40 14.53 3.79
N PRO A 6 -8.59 15.76 3.28
CA PRO A 6 -7.51 16.70 3.02
C PRO A 6 -6.68 16.98 4.28
N ASN A 7 -5.35 16.98 4.12
CA ASN A 7 -4.39 17.32 5.18
C ASN A 7 -4.43 16.42 6.44
N THR A 8 -4.91 15.17 6.33
CA THR A 8 -4.91 14.21 7.45
C THR A 8 -3.94 13.03 7.20
N ASN A 9 -2.82 13.27 6.52
CA ASN A 9 -1.82 12.22 6.32
C ASN A 9 -1.15 11.88 7.66
N GLY A 10 -1.00 10.58 7.95
CA GLY A 10 -0.22 10.07 9.08
C GLY A 10 0.89 9.17 8.57
N SER A 11 1.01 7.97 9.15
CA SER A 11 1.98 6.95 8.73
C SER A 11 1.40 5.89 7.80
N GLN A 12 0.07 5.83 7.64
CA GLN A 12 -0.57 4.81 6.81
C GLN A 12 -0.32 5.05 5.33
N PHE A 13 0.13 4.00 4.63
CA PHE A 13 0.34 4.01 3.19
C PHE A 13 -0.33 2.80 2.56
N PHE A 14 -0.41 2.82 1.23
CA PHE A 14 -0.90 1.71 0.42
C PHE A 14 -0.05 1.60 -0.84
N ILE A 15 0.02 0.39 -1.39
CA ILE A 15 0.68 0.09 -2.66
C ILE A 15 -0.43 -0.30 -3.64
N CYS A 16 -0.53 0.37 -4.77
CA CYS A 16 -1.51 0.06 -5.79
C CYS A 16 -1.08 -1.19 -6.58
N THR A 17 -1.98 -2.15 -6.73
CA THR A 17 -1.79 -3.36 -7.55
C THR A 17 -2.42 -3.24 -8.93
N ASP A 18 -3.20 -2.18 -9.16
CA ASP A 18 -3.77 -1.77 -10.44
C ASP A 18 -3.81 -0.24 -10.54
N LYS A 19 -4.17 0.29 -11.71
CA LYS A 19 -4.32 1.73 -11.93
C LYS A 19 -5.54 2.27 -11.17
N THR A 20 -5.35 3.31 -10.35
CA THR A 20 -6.37 3.87 -9.46
C THR A 20 -6.58 5.38 -9.64
N GLU A 21 -6.79 5.81 -10.89
CA GLU A 21 -6.89 7.25 -11.28
C GLU A 21 -7.94 8.05 -10.49
N TRP A 22 -8.98 7.40 -9.97
CA TRP A 22 -10.02 8.05 -9.16
C TRP A 22 -9.51 8.58 -7.80
N LEU A 23 -8.29 8.20 -7.40
CA LEU A 23 -7.59 8.66 -6.20
C LEU A 23 -6.71 9.89 -6.45
N ASP A 24 -6.51 10.29 -7.71
CA ASP A 24 -5.66 11.43 -8.07
C ASP A 24 -6.20 12.72 -7.43
N GLY A 25 -5.28 13.55 -6.92
CA GLY A 25 -5.60 14.76 -6.17
C GLY A 25 -6.16 14.55 -4.76
N LYS A 26 -6.52 13.31 -4.37
CA LYS A 26 -7.02 12.97 -3.02
C LYS A 26 -5.97 12.29 -2.15
N HIS A 27 -5.04 11.56 -2.78
CA HIS A 27 -3.97 10.87 -2.10
C HIS A 27 -2.63 11.25 -2.71
N VAL A 28 -1.67 11.62 -1.87
CA VAL A 28 -0.31 11.95 -2.32
C VAL A 28 0.43 10.66 -2.69
N VAL A 29 0.93 10.59 -3.92
CA VAL A 29 1.88 9.57 -4.40
C VAL A 29 3.30 10.07 -4.10
N PHE A 30 4.12 9.23 -3.47
CA PHE A 30 5.45 9.62 -2.98
C PHE A 30 6.56 8.60 -3.29
N GLY A 31 6.25 7.52 -4.01
CA GLY A 31 7.21 6.48 -4.35
C GLY A 31 6.59 5.37 -5.20
N SER A 32 7.43 4.43 -5.62
CA SER A 32 7.07 3.27 -6.42
C SER A 32 7.90 2.07 -6.02
N VAL A 33 7.34 0.86 -6.15
CA VAL A 33 8.06 -0.40 -5.91
C VAL A 33 9.06 -0.62 -7.05
N THR A 34 10.35 -0.70 -6.73
CA THR A 34 11.42 -0.99 -7.70
C THR A 34 11.70 -2.49 -7.83
N GLU A 35 11.58 -3.22 -6.72
CA GLU A 35 11.84 -4.67 -6.62
C GLU A 35 10.79 -5.35 -5.72
N GLY A 36 10.56 -6.66 -5.92
CA GLY A 36 9.66 -7.45 -5.07
C GLY A 36 8.17 -7.30 -5.37
N LEU A 37 7.78 -6.93 -6.60
CA LEU A 37 6.37 -6.83 -6.99
C LEU A 37 5.63 -8.18 -6.87
N ASP A 38 6.32 -9.30 -7.07
CA ASP A 38 5.81 -10.65 -6.85
C ASP A 38 5.43 -10.89 -5.38
N VAL A 39 6.21 -10.35 -4.43
CA VAL A 39 5.89 -10.38 -3.00
C VAL A 39 4.62 -9.58 -2.73
N ILE A 40 4.47 -8.39 -3.34
CA ILE A 40 3.26 -7.59 -3.23
C ILE A 40 2.04 -8.34 -3.78
N ARG A 41 2.15 -8.99 -4.94
CA ARG A 41 1.08 -9.84 -5.51
C ARG A 41 0.73 -11.02 -4.61
N LYS A 42 1.74 -11.62 -3.96
CA LYS A 42 1.50 -12.68 -2.97
C LYS A 42 0.76 -12.16 -1.74
N VAL A 43 1.11 -10.97 -1.23
CA VAL A 43 0.37 -10.31 -0.13
C VAL A 43 -1.08 -10.03 -0.54
N GLU A 44 -1.30 -9.50 -1.75
CA GLU A 44 -2.62 -9.25 -2.33
C GLU A 44 -3.49 -10.53 -2.37
N SER A 45 -2.90 -11.68 -2.72
CA SER A 45 -3.63 -12.96 -2.78
C SER A 45 -4.23 -13.43 -1.44
N PHE A 46 -3.74 -12.92 -0.31
CA PHE A 46 -4.31 -13.19 1.00
C PHE A 46 -5.46 -12.23 1.37
N GLY A 47 -5.73 -11.22 0.55
CA GLY A 47 -6.81 -10.25 0.75
C GLY A 47 -8.20 -10.81 0.44
N SER A 48 -9.21 -9.98 0.70
CA SER A 48 -10.60 -10.26 0.35
C SER A 48 -11.27 -8.98 -0.11
N ARG A 49 -12.46 -9.09 -0.72
CA ARG A 49 -13.28 -7.93 -1.14
C ARG A 49 -13.60 -6.97 0.01
N SER A 50 -13.62 -7.46 1.26
CA SER A 50 -13.88 -6.63 2.45
C SER A 50 -12.65 -5.88 2.97
N GLY A 51 -11.46 -6.15 2.42
CA GLY A 51 -10.18 -5.68 2.95
C GLY A 51 -9.62 -6.54 4.09
N ARG A 52 -10.40 -7.45 4.70
CA ARG A 52 -9.87 -8.40 5.69
C ARG A 52 -8.94 -9.40 5.03
N THR A 53 -7.80 -9.65 5.65
CA THR A 53 -6.85 -10.68 5.20
C THR A 53 -7.17 -12.05 5.81
N SER A 54 -6.90 -13.11 5.05
CA SER A 54 -7.03 -14.51 5.49
C SER A 54 -5.87 -14.96 6.40
N LYS A 55 -4.74 -14.27 6.33
CA LYS A 55 -3.56 -14.49 7.17
C LYS A 55 -3.06 -13.17 7.76
N ARG A 56 -2.32 -13.25 8.86
CA ARG A 56 -1.59 -12.10 9.41
C ARG A 56 -0.40 -11.79 8.49
N ILE A 57 -0.36 -10.57 7.98
CA ILE A 57 0.75 -10.04 7.19
C ILE A 57 1.45 -8.98 8.05
N THR A 58 2.78 -9.04 8.14
CA THR A 58 3.55 -8.17 9.02
C THR A 58 4.87 -7.83 8.33
N VAL A 59 5.29 -6.57 8.44
CA VAL A 59 6.65 -6.15 8.07
C VAL A 59 7.57 -6.63 9.19
N ALA A 60 8.33 -7.68 8.93
CA ALA A 60 9.20 -8.29 9.94
C ALA A 60 10.45 -7.45 10.23
N ASP A 61 10.97 -6.76 9.22
CA ASP A 61 12.11 -5.85 9.30
C ASP A 61 12.02 -4.79 8.20
N CYS A 62 12.63 -3.62 8.40
CA CYS A 62 12.64 -2.53 7.43
C CYS A 62 13.84 -1.59 7.64
N GLY A 63 14.29 -0.94 6.56
CA GLY A 63 15.38 0.02 6.61
C GLY A 63 15.55 0.78 5.29
N GLU A 64 16.56 1.65 5.26
CA GLU A 64 17.00 2.38 4.08
C GLU A 64 18.25 1.72 3.50
N LEU A 65 18.25 1.50 2.17
CA LEU A 65 19.44 1.10 1.43
C LEU A 65 20.21 2.38 1.06
N LYS A 66 21.47 2.48 1.49
CA LYS A 66 22.34 3.63 1.23
C LYS A 66 23.25 3.38 0.02
#